data_AF-A0A1H3RYH4-F1
#
_entry.id   AF-A0A1H3RYH4-F1
#
_cell.length_a   1.000
_cell.length_b   1.000
_cell.length_c   1.000
_cell.angle_alpha   90.00
_cell.angle_beta   90.00
_cell.angle_gamma   90.00
#
_symmetry.space_group_name_H-M   'P 1'
#
loop_
_entity.id
_entity.type
_entity.pdbx_description
1 polymer ?
#
loop_
_entity_poly.entity_id
_entity_poly.type
_entity_poly.pdbx_seq_one_letter_code
_entity_poly.pdbx_strand_id
1 'polypeptide(L)'
;MPAWAAEGPDLRVTASVEGSYVVGQTVPIKLTVTNVGTKTATAAKGRSTFVSGSKLFLPSFEWKEFNPAPPNTGATLAPGATKELVLKAQLDKWGGGDATVKLAVTTPGDVTPADNEVVLTVPIVSPATKGTVSGVVYGDADRDGQAGAGEVLKDAHLKLTGDRATPAIEATTDEQGRFSVAEVPARLYSLDYLVLPGGWVGGTIQVAVDGSGKSEDLRLRAVRPLTEILSAKADFHEDSYQPGDVAHLTITLTNSGTADLRTIHAGCDHVGHQAHLKNWDDPAYWGDLAIPAAGVTVAAGETKSFEVSGTVSQAALEDGTVYVACDFSDDPYYSGDTPSIYERARVPGLTANAHGTVYQDLNGNGEVDPGEPVEGVQVDLPDPQTGEVLASATSDEQGTFAFTTAPRGNYAPIVRAPWSLVDERESVVVAPYAESWDQPLRVTTSDSGRR
;
A
#
# COMPACT_ATOMS: atom_id res chain seq x y z
N MET A 1 35.97 47.97 -30.70
CA MET A 1 34.75 48.20 -29.89
C MET A 1 34.36 46.85 -29.29
N PRO A 2 34.31 46.68 -27.96
CA PRO A 2 33.85 45.41 -27.42
C PRO A 2 32.32 45.32 -27.61
N ALA A 3 31.85 44.18 -28.10
CA ALA A 3 30.43 43.88 -28.23
C ALA A 3 29.76 44.04 -26.86
N TRP A 4 28.69 44.84 -26.78
CA TRP A 4 27.88 44.93 -25.57
C TRP A 4 27.26 43.56 -25.32
N ALA A 5 27.68 42.88 -24.25
CA ALA A 5 26.97 41.70 -23.76
C ALA A 5 25.57 42.15 -23.34
N ALA A 6 24.53 41.46 -23.83
CA ALA A 6 23.15 41.79 -23.49
C ALA A 6 22.93 41.62 -21.98
N GLU A 7 22.38 42.64 -21.32
CA GLU A 7 22.07 42.57 -19.88
C GLU A 7 20.72 41.91 -19.62
N GLY A 8 20.70 40.83 -18.85
CA GLY A 8 19.49 40.11 -18.47
C GLY A 8 19.80 38.80 -17.73
N PRO A 9 18.76 38.04 -17.31
CA PRO A 9 18.95 36.64 -16.94
C PRO A 9 19.41 35.82 -18.15
N ASP A 10 20.19 34.77 -17.90
CA ASP A 10 20.72 33.90 -18.96
C ASP A 10 20.84 32.48 -18.41
N LEU A 11 19.89 31.59 -18.69
CA LEU A 11 19.82 30.26 -18.08
C LEU A 11 20.51 29.20 -18.93
N ARG A 12 21.72 28.80 -18.55
CA ARG A 12 22.35 27.63 -19.15
C ARG A 12 21.83 26.32 -18.56
N VAL A 13 21.39 25.42 -19.41
CA VAL A 13 20.93 24.08 -19.04
C VAL A 13 21.88 23.01 -19.56
N THR A 14 22.27 22.08 -18.68
CA THR A 14 22.97 20.85 -19.05
C THR A 14 22.28 19.64 -18.42
N ALA A 15 22.41 18.47 -19.06
CA ALA A 15 21.86 17.23 -18.54
C ALA A 15 22.79 16.05 -18.81
N SER A 16 22.76 15.07 -17.93
CA SER A 16 23.48 13.81 -18.09
C SER A 16 22.67 12.64 -17.54
N VAL A 17 22.97 11.45 -18.05
CA VAL A 17 22.43 10.17 -17.59
C VAL A 17 23.57 9.15 -17.61
N GLU A 18 23.53 8.18 -16.71
CA GLU A 18 24.54 7.13 -16.62
C GLU A 18 23.94 5.76 -16.91
N GLY A 19 24.66 4.94 -17.67
CA GLY A 19 24.24 3.58 -17.99
C GLY A 19 23.15 3.48 -19.06
N SER A 20 22.54 2.30 -19.12
CA SER A 20 21.47 1.94 -20.05
C SER A 20 20.27 1.43 -19.28
N TYR A 21 19.08 1.63 -19.83
CA TYR A 21 17.82 1.31 -19.15
C TYR A 21 16.97 0.35 -19.96
N VAL A 22 16.14 -0.40 -19.26
CA VAL A 22 15.16 -1.33 -19.86
C VAL A 22 13.74 -0.80 -19.62
N VAL A 23 12.81 -1.17 -20.49
CA VAL A 23 11.39 -0.77 -20.36
C VAL A 23 10.83 -1.18 -19.00
N GLY A 24 10.09 -0.28 -18.37
CA GLY A 24 9.54 -0.39 -17.01
C GLY A 24 10.39 0.31 -15.95
N GLN A 25 11.66 0.65 -16.24
CA GLN A 25 12.50 1.38 -15.30
C GLN A 25 12.19 2.88 -15.23
N THR A 26 12.54 3.44 -14.07
CA THR A 26 12.70 4.89 -13.91
C THR A 26 14.13 5.29 -14.26
N VAL A 27 14.25 6.30 -15.12
CA VAL A 27 15.52 6.86 -15.59
C VAL A 27 15.86 8.13 -14.80
N PRO A 28 16.87 8.11 -13.91
CA PRO A 28 17.36 9.30 -13.23
C PRO A 28 18.21 10.17 -14.16
N ILE A 29 17.70 11.35 -14.51
CA ILE A 29 18.43 12.34 -15.32
C ILE A 29 18.95 13.44 -14.41
N LYS A 30 20.27 13.65 -14.38
CA LYS A 30 20.87 14.79 -13.69
C LYS A 30 20.72 16.04 -14.56
N LEU A 31 19.96 17.03 -14.10
CA LEU A 31 19.80 18.33 -14.74
C LEU A 31 20.56 19.39 -13.93
N THR A 32 21.30 20.25 -14.61
CA THR A 32 21.95 21.43 -14.03
C THR A 32 21.45 22.68 -14.72
N VAL A 33 21.00 23.66 -13.95
CA VAL A 33 20.52 24.97 -14.42
C VAL A 33 21.40 26.04 -13.78
N THR A 34 22.07 26.85 -14.58
CA THR A 34 22.93 27.94 -14.10
C THR A 34 22.48 29.26 -14.70
N ASN A 35 22.28 30.28 -13.88
CA ASN A 35 22.10 31.63 -14.40
C ASN A 35 23.47 32.26 -14.64
N VAL A 36 23.93 32.29 -15.90
CA VAL A 36 25.20 32.89 -16.32
C VAL A 36 25.08 34.38 -16.69
N GLY A 37 23.85 34.92 -16.57
CA GLY A 37 23.52 36.30 -16.90
C GLY A 37 23.85 37.29 -15.79
N THR A 38 23.49 38.54 -16.01
CA THR A 38 23.76 39.65 -15.08
C THR A 38 22.55 40.03 -14.22
N LYS A 39 21.36 39.50 -14.51
CA LYS A 39 20.13 39.73 -13.72
C LYS A 39 19.54 38.44 -13.21
N THR A 40 18.77 38.53 -12.14
CA THR A 40 18.03 37.41 -11.54
C THR A 40 17.00 36.86 -12.53
N ALA A 41 17.03 35.54 -12.75
CA ALA A 41 15.97 34.82 -13.45
C ALA A 41 14.80 34.62 -12.50
N THR A 42 13.57 34.85 -12.96
CA THR A 42 12.35 34.74 -12.14
C THR A 42 11.28 33.99 -12.93
N ALA A 43 10.44 33.21 -12.24
CA ALA A 43 9.43 32.37 -12.90
C ALA A 43 10.05 31.37 -13.89
N ALA A 44 11.25 30.87 -13.58
CA ALA A 44 11.92 29.87 -14.39
C ALA A 44 11.16 28.53 -14.33
N LYS A 45 10.82 27.96 -15.49
CA LYS A 45 9.98 26.76 -15.57
C LYS A 45 10.59 25.71 -16.50
N GLY A 46 10.48 24.46 -16.08
CA GLY A 46 10.97 23.30 -16.79
C GLY A 46 9.99 22.77 -17.84
N ARG A 47 10.53 22.15 -18.89
CA ARG A 47 9.77 21.43 -19.91
C ARG A 47 10.60 20.31 -20.49
N SER A 48 9.96 19.18 -20.75
CA SER A 48 10.50 18.10 -21.58
C SER A 48 9.73 17.97 -22.88
N THR A 49 10.44 17.76 -23.99
CA THR A 49 9.86 17.49 -25.31
C THR A 49 10.45 16.22 -25.88
N PHE A 50 9.59 15.30 -26.34
CA PHE A 50 10.03 14.11 -27.06
C PHE A 50 10.66 14.49 -28.40
N VAL A 51 11.82 13.90 -28.74
CA VAL A 51 12.50 14.14 -30.02
C VAL A 51 12.39 12.89 -30.91
N SER A 52 12.87 11.73 -30.43
CA SER A 52 12.87 10.48 -31.21
C SER A 52 13.06 9.24 -30.34
N GLY A 53 12.82 8.07 -30.93
CA GLY A 53 13.03 6.75 -30.32
C GLY A 53 12.04 6.44 -29.20
N SER A 54 12.53 5.88 -28.09
CA SER A 54 11.67 5.56 -26.94
C SER A 54 11.22 6.82 -26.21
N LYS A 55 9.95 6.86 -25.79
CA LYS A 55 9.39 8.04 -25.12
C LYS A 55 9.64 7.96 -23.62
N LEU A 56 10.27 9.00 -23.09
CA LEU A 56 10.36 9.24 -21.66
C LEU A 56 9.23 10.17 -21.22
N PHE A 57 8.47 9.75 -20.22
CA PHE A 57 7.49 10.60 -19.57
C PHE A 57 8.09 11.20 -18.31
N LEU A 58 8.07 12.54 -18.21
CA LEU A 58 8.55 13.27 -17.04
C LEU A 58 7.35 13.93 -16.35
N PRO A 59 6.88 13.39 -15.21
CA PRO A 59 5.85 14.03 -14.43
C PRO A 59 6.24 15.47 -14.03
N SER A 60 5.27 16.37 -13.97
CA SER A 60 5.54 17.79 -13.71
C SER A 60 6.16 18.03 -12.33
N PHE A 61 5.81 17.23 -11.32
CA PHE A 61 6.33 17.34 -9.96
C PHE A 61 7.83 17.01 -9.83
N GLU A 62 8.39 16.22 -10.76
CA GLU A 62 9.83 15.89 -10.78
C GLU A 62 10.72 17.13 -10.97
N TRP A 63 10.18 18.19 -11.56
CA TRP A 63 10.87 19.46 -11.77
C TRP A 63 10.98 20.32 -10.51
N LYS A 64 10.37 19.91 -9.39
CA LYS A 64 10.43 20.59 -8.08
C LYS A 64 10.10 22.09 -8.19
N GLU A 65 11.05 22.96 -7.84
CA GLU A 65 10.91 24.41 -7.95
C GLU A 65 10.68 24.91 -9.39
N PHE A 66 11.13 24.18 -10.41
CA PHE A 66 10.88 24.49 -11.82
C PHE A 66 9.58 23.86 -12.35
N ASN A 67 8.74 23.27 -11.48
CA ASN A 67 7.50 22.62 -11.91
C ASN A 67 6.64 23.59 -12.76
N PRO A 68 6.30 23.19 -14.01
CA PRO A 68 5.53 24.06 -14.90
C PRO A 68 4.04 24.15 -14.53
N ALA A 69 3.53 23.20 -13.74
CA ALA A 69 2.12 23.10 -13.39
C ALA A 69 1.71 24.05 -12.25
N PRO A 70 0.51 24.67 -12.30
CA PRO A 70 -0.04 25.42 -11.18
C PRO A 70 -0.18 24.57 -9.91
N PRO A 71 -0.09 25.17 -8.70
CA PRO A 71 0.04 26.60 -8.41
C PRO A 71 1.48 27.14 -8.49
N ASN A 72 2.46 26.37 -8.99
CA ASN A 72 3.86 26.79 -9.01
C ASN A 72 4.09 28.02 -9.94
N THR A 73 4.67 29.08 -9.35
CA THR A 73 5.01 30.35 -10.03
C THR A 73 6.34 30.32 -10.78
N GLY A 74 7.14 29.27 -10.63
CA GLY A 74 8.47 29.07 -11.20
C GLY A 74 9.60 29.50 -10.25
N ALA A 75 10.80 28.99 -10.52
CA ALA A 75 11.97 29.20 -9.68
C ALA A 75 12.59 30.60 -9.87
N THR A 76 13.38 31.02 -8.87
CA THR A 76 14.17 32.26 -8.91
C THR A 76 15.64 31.92 -8.75
N LEU A 77 16.48 32.33 -9.70
CA LEU A 77 17.93 32.08 -9.70
C LEU A 77 18.70 33.40 -9.82
N ALA A 78 19.47 33.73 -8.79
CA ALA A 78 20.37 34.90 -8.80
C ALA A 78 21.48 34.75 -9.86
N PRO A 79 22.09 35.86 -10.32
CA PRO A 79 23.29 35.80 -11.18
C PRO A 79 24.38 34.91 -10.58
N GLY A 80 24.93 34.02 -11.40
CA GLY A 80 25.97 33.04 -10.99
C GLY A 80 25.45 31.84 -10.19
N ALA A 81 24.17 31.78 -9.84
CA ALA A 81 23.61 30.66 -9.08
C ALA A 81 23.42 29.42 -9.97
N THR A 82 23.75 28.26 -9.42
CA THR A 82 23.53 26.95 -10.04
C THR A 82 22.58 26.12 -9.19
N LYS A 83 21.67 25.41 -9.85
CA LYS A 83 20.79 24.42 -9.23
C LYS A 83 20.91 23.07 -9.94
N GLU A 84 21.03 22.02 -9.15
CA GLU A 84 21.03 20.63 -9.63
C GLU A 84 19.75 19.91 -9.20
N LEU A 85 19.22 19.07 -10.11
CA LEU A 85 18.05 18.22 -9.89
C LEU A 85 18.33 16.83 -10.45
N VAL A 86 17.70 15.82 -9.86
CA VAL A 86 17.57 14.50 -10.46
C VAL A 86 16.11 14.34 -10.87
N LEU A 87 15.85 14.36 -12.17
CA LEU A 87 14.51 14.16 -12.73
C LEU A 87 14.29 12.65 -12.92
N LYS A 88 13.22 12.09 -12.33
CA LYS A 88 12.88 10.67 -12.52
C LYS A 88 11.94 10.50 -13.71
N ALA A 89 12.49 10.17 -14.87
CA ALA A 89 11.70 9.93 -16.07
C ALA A 89 11.18 8.48 -16.15
N GLN A 90 9.93 8.28 -16.51
CA GLN A 90 9.30 6.98 -16.69
C GLN A 90 9.49 6.47 -18.13
N LEU A 91 9.92 5.22 -18.26
CA LEU A 91 10.11 4.52 -19.54
C LEU A 91 9.10 3.37 -19.67
N ASP A 92 7.87 3.68 -20.09
CA ASP A 92 6.79 2.68 -20.08
C ASP A 92 6.77 1.80 -21.32
N LYS A 93 7.24 2.32 -22.46
CA LYS A 93 7.10 1.67 -23.77
C LYS A 93 8.36 1.83 -24.62
N TRP A 94 8.71 0.75 -25.30
CA TRP A 94 9.74 0.76 -26.33
C TRP A 94 9.25 1.51 -27.58
N GLY A 95 10.01 2.52 -28.01
CA GLY A 95 9.70 3.32 -29.20
C GLY A 95 10.62 3.07 -30.39
N GLY A 96 11.39 1.97 -30.39
CA GLY A 96 12.23 1.59 -31.53
C GLY A 96 13.67 2.10 -31.49
N GLY A 97 14.21 2.46 -30.31
CA GLY A 97 15.60 2.86 -30.13
C GLY A 97 15.83 3.62 -28.83
N ASP A 98 17.04 4.20 -28.71
CA ASP A 98 17.41 5.10 -27.63
C ASP A 98 16.41 6.26 -27.50
N ALA A 99 16.16 6.70 -26.28
CA ALA A 99 15.25 7.79 -26.02
C ALA A 99 15.98 9.12 -26.20
N THR A 100 15.56 9.92 -27.17
CA THR A 100 16.06 11.29 -27.30
C THR A 100 15.01 12.27 -26.79
N VAL A 101 15.38 13.02 -25.75
CA VAL A 101 14.51 14.00 -25.09
C VAL A 101 15.19 15.35 -25.07
N LYS A 102 14.43 16.40 -25.33
CA LYS A 102 14.87 17.77 -25.14
C LYS A 102 14.38 18.28 -23.80
N LEU A 103 15.29 18.73 -22.95
CA LEU A 103 15.02 19.31 -21.65
C LEU A 103 15.29 20.80 -21.73
N ALA A 104 14.35 21.62 -21.28
CA ALA A 104 14.49 23.07 -21.29
C ALA A 104 14.06 23.66 -19.96
N VAL A 105 14.72 24.74 -19.54
CA VAL A 105 14.27 25.60 -18.45
C VAL A 105 14.27 27.03 -18.96
N THR A 106 13.09 27.65 -19.02
CA THR A 106 12.94 28.98 -19.60
C THR A 106 12.52 30.00 -18.55
N THR A 107 13.03 31.23 -18.69
CA THR A 107 12.66 32.39 -17.88
C THR A 107 12.27 33.56 -18.80
N PRO A 108 11.34 34.44 -18.42
CA PRO A 108 11.09 35.68 -19.14
C PRO A 108 12.34 36.57 -19.20
N GLY A 109 12.57 37.20 -20.35
CA GLY A 109 13.68 38.15 -20.53
C GLY A 109 15.07 37.54 -20.65
N ASP A 110 15.15 36.21 -20.84
CA ASP A 110 16.40 35.49 -21.08
C ASP A 110 17.14 36.01 -22.33
N VAL A 111 18.45 36.24 -22.21
CA VAL A 111 19.25 36.91 -23.26
C VAL A 111 19.89 35.96 -24.26
N THR A 112 20.07 34.68 -23.92
CA THR A 112 20.57 33.64 -24.84
C THR A 112 19.64 32.41 -24.84
N PRO A 113 18.39 32.50 -25.36
CA PRO A 113 17.42 31.40 -25.21
C PRO A 113 17.81 30.04 -25.82
N ALA A 114 18.87 29.99 -26.62
CA ALA A 114 19.39 28.77 -27.22
C ALA A 114 20.17 27.88 -26.23
N ASP A 115 20.71 28.42 -25.11
CA ASP A 115 21.39 27.60 -24.09
C ASP A 115 20.49 27.21 -22.90
N ASN A 116 19.22 27.62 -22.96
CA ASN A 116 18.12 27.19 -22.09
C ASN A 116 17.68 25.75 -22.32
N GLU A 117 18.21 25.07 -23.34
CA GLU A 117 17.82 23.71 -23.71
C GLU A 117 19.00 22.79 -23.99
N VAL A 118 18.81 21.52 -23.67
CA VAL A 118 19.76 20.43 -23.93
C VAL A 118 19.01 19.25 -24.53
N VAL A 119 19.60 18.64 -25.56
CA VAL A 119 19.14 17.37 -26.11
C VAL A 119 19.94 16.25 -25.46
N LEU A 120 19.25 15.35 -24.76
CA LEU A 120 19.82 14.20 -24.08
C LEU A 120 19.37 12.92 -24.79
N THR A 121 20.33 12.06 -25.12
CA THR A 121 20.07 10.69 -25.58
C THR A 121 20.31 9.73 -24.43
N VAL A 122 19.30 8.95 -24.09
CA VAL A 122 19.35 7.92 -23.05
C VAL A 122 19.44 6.54 -23.74
N PRO A 123 20.52 5.76 -23.48
CA PRO A 123 20.66 4.42 -24.03
C PRO A 123 19.57 3.49 -23.51
N ILE A 124 18.77 2.90 -24.40
CA ILE A 124 17.69 1.98 -24.03
C ILE A 124 17.98 0.59 -24.61
N VAL A 125 17.97 -0.42 -23.74
CA VAL A 125 18.15 -1.82 -24.14
C VAL A 125 16.88 -2.29 -24.86
N SER A 126 17.06 -2.84 -26.06
CA SER A 126 15.96 -3.35 -26.87
C SER A 126 15.27 -4.53 -26.18
N PRO A 127 13.92 -4.63 -26.17
CA PRO A 127 13.21 -5.83 -25.71
C PRO A 127 13.51 -7.11 -26.52
N ALA A 128 14.17 -6.96 -27.68
CA ALA A 128 14.69 -8.09 -28.45
C ALA A 128 15.92 -8.73 -27.78
N THR A 129 16.68 -7.97 -26.99
CA THR A 129 17.76 -8.51 -26.15
C THR A 129 17.18 -9.50 -25.17
N LYS A 130 17.86 -10.63 -25.00
CA LYS A 130 17.49 -11.70 -24.07
C LYS A 130 18.53 -11.83 -22.98
N GLY A 131 18.09 -12.22 -21.79
CA GLY A 131 18.95 -12.58 -20.67
C GLY A 131 18.43 -13.80 -19.93
N THR A 132 19.19 -14.19 -18.91
CA THR A 132 18.82 -15.24 -17.96
C THR A 132 18.40 -14.60 -16.64
N VAL A 133 17.35 -15.13 -16.02
CA VAL A 133 17.05 -14.87 -14.61
C VAL A 133 17.29 -16.14 -13.84
N SER A 134 18.23 -16.11 -12.91
CA SER A 134 18.62 -17.28 -12.12
C SER A 134 18.97 -16.90 -10.70
N GLY A 135 18.93 -17.87 -9.80
CA GLY A 135 19.26 -17.63 -8.41
C GLY A 135 18.92 -18.81 -7.50
N VAL A 136 18.95 -18.54 -6.19
CA VAL A 136 18.56 -19.46 -5.13
C VAL A 136 17.47 -18.81 -4.30
N VAL A 137 16.43 -19.59 -3.98
CA VAL A 137 15.43 -19.26 -2.97
C VAL A 137 15.79 -19.98 -1.66
N TYR A 138 15.82 -19.23 -0.56
CA TYR A 138 16.11 -19.77 0.76
C TYR A 138 15.20 -19.15 1.83
N GLY A 139 14.84 -19.94 2.83
CA GLY A 139 14.09 -19.52 4.00
C GLY A 139 15.05 -19.16 5.13
N ASP A 140 15.12 -17.87 5.45
CA ASP A 140 15.95 -17.31 6.50
C ASP A 140 15.25 -17.43 7.86
N ALA A 141 15.46 -18.56 8.54
CA ALA A 141 14.81 -18.82 9.84
C ALA A 141 15.41 -17.99 10.96
N ASP A 142 16.73 -17.77 10.93
CA ASP A 142 17.47 -17.07 11.99
C ASP A 142 17.58 -15.55 11.77
N ARG A 143 17.06 -15.07 10.64
CA ARG A 143 16.98 -13.67 10.21
C ARG A 143 18.35 -13.02 10.01
N ASP A 144 19.38 -13.78 9.64
CA ASP A 144 20.73 -13.25 9.40
C ASP A 144 20.95 -12.70 7.96
N GLY A 145 19.98 -12.93 7.07
CA GLY A 145 20.00 -12.48 5.68
C GLY A 145 20.91 -13.32 4.77
N GLN A 146 21.34 -14.49 5.21
CA GLN A 146 22.18 -15.44 4.48
C GLN A 146 21.50 -16.79 4.33
N ALA A 147 21.92 -17.56 3.33
CA ALA A 147 21.42 -18.91 3.14
C ALA A 147 22.26 -19.89 3.97
N GLY A 148 21.68 -20.39 5.07
CA GLY A 148 22.24 -21.41 5.94
C GLY A 148 22.07 -22.84 5.41
N ALA A 149 22.68 -23.79 6.13
CA ALA A 149 22.54 -25.21 5.82
C ALA A 149 21.13 -25.70 6.17
N GLY A 150 20.39 -26.21 5.17
CA GLY A 150 19.01 -26.67 5.35
C GLY A 150 17.94 -25.62 5.07
N GLU A 151 18.34 -24.40 4.71
CA GLU A 151 17.42 -23.28 4.44
C GLU A 151 17.03 -23.14 2.96
N VAL A 152 17.61 -23.95 2.07
CA VAL A 152 17.23 -23.94 0.65
C VAL A 152 15.79 -24.41 0.47
N LEU A 153 15.00 -23.66 -0.30
CA LEU A 153 13.59 -23.98 -0.52
C LEU A 153 13.44 -24.69 -1.87
N LYS A 154 13.29 -26.01 -1.82
CA LYS A 154 12.89 -26.84 -2.96
C LYS A 154 11.42 -26.59 -3.30
N ASP A 155 11.05 -26.74 -4.58
CA ASP A 155 9.67 -26.64 -5.08
C ASP A 155 8.99 -25.27 -4.84
N ALA A 156 9.76 -24.22 -4.57
CA ALA A 156 9.29 -22.83 -4.57
C ALA A 156 8.89 -22.42 -5.99
N HIS A 157 7.69 -21.88 -6.14
CA HIS A 157 7.13 -21.42 -7.41
C HIS A 157 7.20 -19.90 -7.52
N LEU A 158 7.88 -19.42 -8.54
CA LEU A 158 8.15 -18.01 -8.80
C LEU A 158 7.43 -17.56 -10.07
N LYS A 159 7.03 -16.30 -10.10
CA LYS A 159 6.42 -15.67 -11.28
C LYS A 159 7.09 -14.34 -11.58
N LEU A 160 7.55 -14.20 -12.82
CA LEU A 160 8.01 -12.94 -13.37
C LEU A 160 6.90 -12.29 -14.20
N THR A 161 6.48 -11.10 -13.79
CA THR A 161 5.46 -10.30 -14.45
C THR A 161 6.08 -9.02 -14.99
N GLY A 162 5.97 -8.81 -16.30
CA GLY A 162 6.52 -7.64 -16.98
C GLY A 162 5.53 -6.48 -17.12
N ASP A 163 4.64 -6.59 -18.10
CA ASP A 163 3.45 -5.75 -18.22
C ASP A 163 2.22 -6.63 -18.44
N ARG A 164 1.05 -5.99 -18.50
CA ARG A 164 -0.23 -6.67 -18.75
C ARG A 164 -0.31 -7.37 -20.12
N ALA A 165 0.55 -7.03 -21.07
CA ALA A 165 0.53 -7.58 -22.43
C ALA A 165 1.47 -8.79 -22.61
N THR A 166 2.49 -8.91 -21.75
CA THR A 166 3.41 -10.05 -21.74
C THR A 166 2.87 -11.18 -20.86
N PRO A 167 2.79 -12.43 -21.37
CA PRO A 167 2.54 -13.59 -20.52
C PRO A 167 3.56 -13.64 -19.38
N ALA A 168 3.09 -14.02 -18.19
CA ALA A 168 3.99 -14.24 -17.09
C ALA A 168 4.91 -15.43 -17.35
N ILE A 169 6.12 -15.36 -16.82
CA ILE A 169 7.12 -16.42 -16.90
C ILE A 169 7.21 -17.05 -15.53
N GLU A 170 7.11 -18.38 -15.45
CA GLU A 170 7.11 -19.10 -14.18
C GLU A 170 8.35 -20.00 -14.07
N ALA A 171 8.80 -20.20 -12.83
CA ALA A 171 9.94 -21.05 -12.52
C ALA A 171 9.70 -21.81 -11.21
N THR A 172 10.19 -23.05 -11.14
CA THR A 172 10.21 -23.84 -9.91
C THR A 172 11.64 -24.15 -9.53
N THR A 173 11.96 -24.02 -8.24
CA THR A 173 13.29 -24.30 -7.73
C THR A 173 13.58 -25.80 -7.60
N ASP A 174 14.82 -26.19 -7.89
CA ASP A 174 15.33 -27.56 -7.74
C ASP A 174 15.57 -27.96 -6.27
N GLU A 175 16.16 -29.15 -6.05
CA GLU A 175 16.43 -29.69 -4.72
C GLU A 175 17.42 -28.87 -3.87
N GLN A 176 18.13 -27.93 -4.49
CA GLN A 176 19.04 -27.02 -3.82
C GLN A 176 18.48 -25.58 -3.83
N GLY A 177 17.18 -25.42 -4.08
CA GLY A 177 16.51 -24.12 -4.11
C GLY A 177 16.88 -23.27 -5.33
N ARG A 178 17.56 -23.82 -6.34
CA ARG A 178 18.00 -23.05 -7.51
C ARG A 178 16.92 -23.00 -8.58
N PHE A 179 16.80 -21.85 -9.24
CA PHE A 179 16.00 -21.71 -10.44
C PHE A 179 16.83 -21.04 -11.55
N SER A 180 16.45 -21.28 -12.80
CA SER A 180 17.04 -20.60 -13.95
C SER A 180 16.03 -20.55 -15.09
N VAL A 181 15.82 -19.36 -15.64
CA VAL A 181 14.99 -19.13 -16.81
C VAL A 181 15.78 -18.35 -17.83
N ALA A 182 16.03 -18.98 -18.98
CA ALA A 182 16.73 -18.37 -20.11
C ALA A 182 15.76 -17.65 -21.05
N GLU A 183 16.31 -16.93 -22.04
CA GLU A 183 15.57 -16.27 -23.10
C GLU A 183 14.52 -15.23 -22.61
N VAL A 184 14.75 -14.65 -21.42
CA VAL A 184 13.87 -13.63 -20.85
C VAL A 184 14.11 -12.30 -21.58
N PRO A 185 13.08 -11.70 -22.21
CA PRO A 185 13.20 -10.40 -22.89
C PRO A 185 13.70 -9.29 -21.97
N ALA A 186 14.47 -8.34 -22.51
CA ALA A 186 15.01 -7.25 -21.72
C ALA A 186 13.93 -6.26 -21.27
N ARG A 187 13.81 -6.07 -19.96
CA ARG A 187 12.73 -5.33 -19.27
C ARG A 187 12.95 -5.35 -17.74
N LEU A 188 12.31 -4.42 -17.02
CA LEU A 188 12.03 -4.56 -15.59
C LEU A 188 10.85 -5.51 -15.32
N TYR A 189 11.10 -6.58 -14.56
CA TYR A 189 10.08 -7.54 -14.11
C TYR A 189 9.81 -7.37 -12.62
N SER A 190 8.55 -7.56 -12.24
CA SER A 190 8.17 -7.94 -10.87
C SER A 190 8.39 -9.44 -10.71
N LEU A 191 9.14 -9.86 -9.70
CA LEU A 191 9.28 -11.26 -9.31
C LEU A 191 8.51 -11.50 -8.02
N ASP A 192 7.50 -12.36 -8.12
CA ASP A 192 6.58 -12.71 -7.05
C ASP A 192 6.77 -14.18 -6.65
N TYR A 193 6.66 -14.46 -5.35
CA TYR A 193 6.59 -15.82 -4.82
C TYR A 193 5.14 -16.30 -4.89
N LEU A 194 4.81 -17.17 -5.86
CA LEU A 194 3.45 -17.71 -5.97
C LEU A 194 3.16 -18.75 -4.90
N VAL A 195 4.12 -19.65 -4.67
CA VAL A 195 4.02 -20.72 -3.67
C VAL A 195 5.38 -20.93 -3.05
N LEU A 196 5.43 -20.87 -1.71
CA LEU A 196 6.60 -21.23 -0.93
C LEU A 196 6.25 -22.44 -0.03
N PRO A 197 6.83 -23.62 -0.27
CA PRO A 197 6.54 -24.82 0.51
C PRO A 197 6.91 -24.65 1.98
N GLY A 198 6.11 -25.17 2.91
CA GLY A 198 6.42 -25.11 4.34
C GLY A 198 5.98 -23.84 5.05
N GLY A 199 5.15 -23.00 4.41
CA GLY A 199 4.54 -21.82 5.03
C GLY A 199 5.48 -20.61 5.11
N TRP A 200 6.56 -20.59 4.33
CA TRP A 200 7.41 -19.41 4.20
C TRP A 200 6.72 -18.31 3.41
N VAL A 201 7.11 -17.07 3.66
CA VAL A 201 6.60 -15.90 2.94
C VAL A 201 7.76 -15.08 2.38
N GLY A 202 7.52 -14.42 1.25
CA GLY A 202 8.49 -13.55 0.62
C GLY A 202 7.80 -12.32 0.03
N GLY A 203 8.58 -11.24 -0.15
CA GLY A 203 8.11 -10.00 -0.77
C GLY A 203 8.17 -10.02 -2.30
N THR A 204 7.68 -8.97 -2.93
CA THR A 204 7.88 -8.76 -4.36
C THR A 204 9.18 -8.01 -4.59
N ILE A 205 10.00 -8.45 -5.55
CA ILE A 205 11.23 -7.74 -5.93
C ILE A 205 11.20 -7.30 -7.40
N GLN A 206 11.95 -6.27 -7.73
CA GLN A 206 12.11 -5.80 -9.12
C GLN A 206 13.42 -6.33 -9.71
N VAL A 207 13.35 -6.97 -10.87
CA VAL A 207 14.49 -7.57 -11.57
C VAL A 207 14.61 -6.96 -12.96
N ALA A 208 15.70 -6.21 -13.21
CA ALA A 208 16.01 -5.69 -14.53
C ALA A 208 16.78 -6.72 -15.34
N VAL A 209 16.17 -7.22 -16.42
CA VAL A 209 16.83 -8.06 -17.40
C VAL A 209 17.34 -7.17 -18.52
N ASP A 210 18.65 -7.08 -18.70
CA ASP A 210 19.29 -6.22 -19.71
C ASP A 210 20.27 -6.99 -20.62
N GLY A 211 20.41 -8.31 -20.41
CA GLY A 211 21.36 -9.17 -21.12
C GLY A 211 22.80 -9.10 -20.59
N SER A 212 23.07 -8.35 -19.51
CA SER A 212 24.41 -8.24 -18.91
C SER A 212 24.76 -9.33 -17.90
N GLY A 213 23.79 -10.18 -17.53
CA GLY A 213 23.94 -11.20 -16.48
C GLY A 213 23.65 -10.70 -15.07
N LYS A 214 23.32 -9.41 -14.87
CA LYS A 214 22.96 -8.87 -13.54
C LYS A 214 21.70 -9.48 -12.92
N SER A 215 20.84 -10.08 -13.73
CA SER A 215 19.66 -10.82 -13.28
C SER A 215 19.96 -12.28 -12.93
N GLU A 216 21.23 -12.69 -12.96
CA GLU A 216 21.69 -14.01 -12.57
C GLU A 216 22.19 -14.02 -11.11
N ASP A 217 22.31 -15.22 -10.54
CA ASP A 217 22.79 -15.44 -9.17
C ASP A 217 22.02 -14.68 -8.06
N LEU A 218 20.72 -14.43 -8.29
CA LEU A 218 19.84 -13.77 -7.33
C LEU A 218 19.76 -14.56 -6.02
N ARG A 219 19.67 -13.85 -4.89
CA ARG A 219 19.47 -14.41 -3.56
C ARG A 219 18.10 -14.01 -3.05
N LEU A 220 17.15 -14.90 -3.24
CA LEU A 220 15.74 -14.68 -2.95
C LEU A 220 15.43 -15.17 -1.54
N ARG A 221 15.33 -14.21 -0.61
CA ARG A 221 15.06 -14.44 0.81
C ARG A 221 13.57 -14.60 1.04
N ALA A 222 13.19 -15.68 1.70
CA ALA A 222 11.90 -15.87 2.33
C ALA A 222 12.08 -15.91 3.85
N VAL A 223 11.05 -15.55 4.62
CA VAL A 223 11.05 -15.55 6.08
C VAL A 223 9.85 -16.33 6.61
N ARG A 224 9.91 -16.77 7.86
CA ARG A 224 8.72 -17.31 8.54
C ARG A 224 7.71 -16.18 8.78
N PRO A 225 6.40 -16.43 8.59
CA PRO A 225 5.36 -15.44 8.89
C PRO A 225 5.54 -14.91 10.30
N LEU A 226 5.49 -13.59 10.44
CA LEU A 226 5.71 -12.98 11.75
C LEU A 226 4.58 -13.34 12.72
N THR A 227 3.40 -13.70 12.20
CA THR A 227 2.26 -14.26 12.95
C THR A 227 2.54 -15.55 13.71
N GLU A 228 3.60 -16.30 13.37
CA GLU A 228 3.97 -17.50 14.11
C GLU A 228 4.55 -17.19 15.49
N ILE A 229 5.16 -16.01 15.64
CA ILE A 229 5.91 -15.64 16.85
C ILE A 229 5.53 -14.29 17.44
N LEU A 230 4.81 -13.45 16.72
CA LEU A 230 4.32 -12.17 17.19
C LEU A 230 2.79 -12.19 17.15
N SER A 231 2.16 -11.69 18.21
CA SER A 231 0.74 -11.39 18.21
C SER A 231 0.53 -9.95 18.62
N ALA A 232 -0.53 -9.34 18.09
CA ALA A 232 -0.89 -7.96 18.36
C ALA A 232 -2.33 -7.90 18.88
N LYS A 233 -2.58 -6.96 19.78
CA LYS A 233 -3.90 -6.59 20.26
C LYS A 233 -3.97 -5.07 20.39
N ALA A 234 -5.18 -4.54 20.30
CA ALA A 234 -5.45 -3.14 20.55
C ALA A 234 -6.71 -3.03 21.40
N ASP A 235 -6.72 -2.05 22.30
CA ASP A 235 -7.85 -1.77 23.16
C ASP A 235 -8.03 -0.25 23.22
N PHE A 236 -9.20 0.24 22.83
CA PHE A 236 -9.55 1.64 23.09
C PHE A 236 -9.75 1.86 24.58
N HIS A 237 -9.37 3.04 25.07
CA HIS A 237 -9.51 3.36 26.49
C HIS A 237 -10.95 3.69 26.89
N GLU A 238 -11.73 4.20 25.94
CA GLU A 238 -13.14 4.56 26.12
C GLU A 238 -14.02 3.78 25.13
N ASP A 239 -15.24 3.46 25.57
CA ASP A 239 -16.22 2.71 24.78
C ASP A 239 -16.76 3.53 23.59
N SER A 240 -16.74 4.87 23.71
CA SER A 240 -17.28 5.76 22.69
C SER A 240 -16.59 7.11 22.62
N TYR A 241 -16.62 7.71 21.43
CA TYR A 241 -15.99 8.99 21.12
C TYR A 241 -16.90 9.90 20.27
N GLN A 242 -16.52 11.17 20.15
CA GLN A 242 -17.13 12.14 19.26
C GLN A 242 -16.13 12.62 18.19
N PRO A 243 -16.59 13.13 17.03
CA PRO A 243 -15.71 13.75 16.05
C PRO A 243 -14.87 14.88 16.66
N GLY A 244 -13.56 14.84 16.38
CA GLY A 244 -12.58 15.80 16.91
C GLY A 244 -11.94 15.37 18.23
N ASP A 245 -12.45 14.33 18.89
CA ASP A 245 -11.79 13.76 20.08
C ASP A 245 -10.42 13.20 19.72
N VAL A 246 -9.51 13.22 20.71
CA VAL A 246 -8.27 12.46 20.68
C VAL A 246 -8.55 11.13 21.38
N ALA A 247 -8.73 10.08 20.58
CA ALA A 247 -8.94 8.74 21.11
C ALA A 247 -7.59 8.14 21.53
N HIS A 248 -7.55 7.56 22.73
CA HIS A 248 -6.40 6.85 23.26
C HIS A 248 -6.64 5.34 23.21
N LEU A 249 -5.60 4.60 22.89
CA LEU A 249 -5.65 3.14 22.84
C LEU A 249 -4.29 2.53 23.20
N THR A 250 -4.34 1.34 23.77
CA THR A 250 -3.15 0.55 24.09
C THR A 250 -2.94 -0.50 23.01
N ILE A 251 -1.78 -0.47 22.35
CA ILE A 251 -1.33 -1.55 21.47
C ILE A 251 -0.47 -2.51 22.27
N THR A 252 -0.80 -3.80 22.29
CA THR A 252 -0.02 -4.83 22.99
C THR A 252 0.58 -5.80 21.97
N LEU A 253 1.91 -5.87 21.94
CA LEU A 253 2.68 -6.81 21.12
C LEU A 253 3.28 -7.90 22.00
N THR A 254 3.08 -9.16 21.63
CA THR A 254 3.65 -10.32 22.35
C THR A 254 4.53 -11.13 21.42
N ASN A 255 5.83 -11.16 21.71
CA ASN A 255 6.81 -11.99 21.03
C ASN A 255 6.94 -13.34 21.77
N SER A 256 6.37 -14.41 21.23
CA SER A 256 6.52 -15.79 21.72
C SER A 256 7.77 -16.50 21.17
N GLY A 257 8.55 -15.81 20.32
CA GLY A 257 9.79 -16.31 19.74
C GLY A 257 10.98 -16.28 20.70
N THR A 258 12.10 -16.82 20.22
CA THR A 258 13.36 -16.95 20.98
C THR A 258 14.39 -15.87 20.67
N ALA A 259 14.08 -14.96 19.74
CA ALA A 259 14.94 -13.85 19.33
C ALA A 259 14.21 -12.51 19.48
N ASP A 260 14.98 -11.44 19.70
CA ASP A 260 14.45 -10.08 19.75
C ASP A 260 13.90 -9.69 18.37
N LEU A 261 12.67 -9.20 18.34
CA LEU A 261 12.10 -8.56 17.17
C LEU A 261 12.43 -7.08 17.22
N ARG A 262 13.07 -6.56 16.18
CA ARG A 262 13.55 -5.17 16.10
C ARG A 262 12.85 -4.46 14.96
N THR A 263 12.88 -3.12 15.01
CA THR A 263 12.35 -2.24 13.97
C THR A 263 10.90 -2.55 13.59
N ILE A 264 10.08 -2.95 14.57
CA ILE A 264 8.66 -3.22 14.32
C ILE A 264 7.92 -1.89 14.21
N HIS A 265 7.18 -1.71 13.12
CA HIS A 265 6.32 -0.56 12.86
C HIS A 265 4.86 -0.99 12.79
N ALA A 266 3.94 -0.02 12.85
CA ALA A 266 2.53 -0.21 12.57
C ALA A 266 2.20 0.36 11.16
N GLY A 267 1.82 -0.52 10.24
CA GLY A 267 1.24 -0.14 8.95
C GLY A 267 -0.27 -0.15 9.06
N CYS A 268 -0.93 1.03 9.03
CA CYS A 268 -2.38 1.12 9.21
C CYS A 268 -3.09 1.69 7.98
N ASP A 269 -4.43 1.56 7.97
CA ASP A 269 -5.32 2.17 6.97
C ASP A 269 -4.98 1.84 5.50
N HIS A 270 -4.60 0.59 5.21
CA HIS A 270 -4.29 0.16 3.84
C HIS A 270 -5.43 0.36 2.84
N VAL A 271 -6.68 0.38 3.33
CA VAL A 271 -7.89 0.65 2.54
C VAL A 271 -8.08 2.15 2.28
N GLY A 272 -7.54 3.01 3.14
CA GLY A 272 -7.70 4.47 3.06
C GLY A 272 -9.11 4.94 3.42
N HIS A 273 -9.76 4.31 4.40
CA HIS A 273 -11.14 4.67 4.76
C HIS A 273 -11.19 5.94 5.60
N GLN A 274 -12.21 6.77 5.40
CA GLN A 274 -12.29 8.06 6.07
C GLN A 274 -12.56 7.95 7.58
N ALA A 275 -13.24 6.89 8.02
CA ALA A 275 -13.53 6.61 9.45
C ALA A 275 -12.36 5.97 10.22
N HIS A 276 -11.25 5.59 9.56
CA HIS A 276 -10.06 5.13 10.27
C HIS A 276 -9.50 6.28 11.13
N LEU A 277 -9.03 5.94 12.33
CA LEU A 277 -8.38 6.86 13.25
C LEU A 277 -7.24 7.64 12.56
N LYS A 278 -7.19 8.96 12.74
CA LYS A 278 -6.19 9.81 12.07
C LYS A 278 -4.90 9.94 12.87
N ASN A 279 -3.83 10.33 12.17
CA ASN A 279 -2.47 10.55 12.72
C ASN A 279 -1.77 9.27 13.20
N TRP A 280 -2.15 8.11 12.65
CA TRP A 280 -1.51 6.83 12.99
C TRP A 280 -0.05 6.73 12.53
N ASP A 281 0.31 7.51 11.50
CA ASP A 281 1.64 7.58 10.90
C ASP A 281 2.51 8.72 11.48
N ASP A 282 2.00 9.48 12.47
CA ASP A 282 2.69 10.58 13.10
C ASP A 282 3.36 10.14 14.42
N PRO A 283 4.70 10.24 14.55
CA PRO A 283 5.42 9.91 15.78
C PRO A 283 4.97 10.69 17.02
N ALA A 284 4.31 11.85 16.86
CA ALA A 284 3.74 12.59 17.99
C ALA A 284 2.57 11.84 18.67
N TYR A 285 1.92 10.92 17.95
CA TYR A 285 0.75 10.18 18.42
C TYR A 285 1.05 8.70 18.65
N TRP A 286 1.94 8.10 17.85
CA TRP A 286 2.26 6.66 17.87
C TRP A 286 3.70 6.35 18.29
N GLY A 287 4.50 7.37 18.57
CA GLY A 287 5.90 7.20 18.97
C GLY A 287 6.71 6.43 17.94
N ASP A 288 7.54 5.49 18.41
CA ASP A 288 8.42 4.71 17.55
C ASP A 288 7.69 3.65 16.69
N LEU A 289 6.39 3.39 16.91
CA LEU A 289 5.60 2.52 16.03
C LEU A 289 5.25 3.19 14.69
N ALA A 290 5.26 4.52 14.63
CA ALA A 290 4.92 5.25 13.41
C ALA A 290 5.96 5.02 12.30
N ILE A 291 5.51 4.85 11.04
CA ILE A 291 6.38 4.55 9.88
C ILE A 291 7.62 5.47 9.72
N PRO A 292 7.55 6.81 9.92
CA PRO A 292 8.74 7.64 9.80
C PRO A 292 9.72 7.53 10.99
N ALA A 293 9.36 6.82 12.06
CA ALA A 293 10.18 6.62 13.24
C ALA A 293 11.10 5.38 13.14
N ALA A 294 11.87 5.10 14.20
CA ALA A 294 12.89 4.06 14.18
C ALA A 294 12.35 2.62 14.25
N GLY A 295 11.07 2.44 14.62
CA GLY A 295 10.50 1.13 14.93
C GLY A 295 10.82 0.70 16.36
N VAL A 296 10.00 -0.20 16.91
CA VAL A 296 10.15 -0.69 18.29
C VAL A 296 10.91 -2.00 18.35
N THR A 297 11.47 -2.31 19.52
CA THR A 297 11.97 -3.65 19.85
C THR A 297 11.03 -4.33 20.84
N VAL A 298 10.68 -5.58 20.55
CA VAL A 298 9.98 -6.52 21.44
C VAL A 298 10.91 -7.71 21.64
N ALA A 299 11.49 -7.80 22.84
CA ALA A 299 12.49 -8.81 23.17
C ALA A 299 11.92 -10.23 23.10
N ALA A 300 12.78 -11.23 23.00
CA ALA A 300 12.36 -12.64 23.02
C ALA A 300 11.52 -12.96 24.26
N GLY A 301 10.33 -13.54 24.06
CA GLY A 301 9.40 -13.86 25.15
C GLY A 301 8.70 -12.66 25.81
N GLU A 302 8.90 -11.43 25.31
CA GLU A 302 8.34 -10.21 25.91
C GLU A 302 6.90 -9.96 25.44
N THR A 303 6.06 -9.49 26.38
CA THR A 303 4.82 -8.77 26.06
C THR A 303 5.02 -7.30 26.39
N LYS A 304 4.80 -6.43 25.40
CA LYS A 304 5.04 -4.99 25.53
C LYS A 304 3.84 -4.20 25.05
N SER A 305 3.44 -3.23 25.85
CA SER A 305 2.31 -2.34 25.56
C SER A 305 2.81 -0.94 25.20
N PHE A 306 2.13 -0.32 24.23
CA PHE A 306 2.42 0.99 23.69
C PHE A 306 1.15 1.83 23.76
N GLU A 307 1.27 2.98 24.41
CA GLU A 307 0.20 3.98 24.45
C GLU A 307 0.24 4.80 23.17
N VAL A 308 -0.83 4.77 22.39
CA VAL A 308 -0.97 5.53 21.16
C VAL A 308 -2.28 6.31 21.16
N SER A 309 -2.38 7.26 20.24
CA SER A 309 -3.58 8.08 20.13
C SER A 309 -3.85 8.50 18.69
N GLY A 310 -4.99 9.13 18.45
CA GLY A 310 -5.30 9.69 17.15
C GLY A 310 -6.59 10.49 17.17
N THR A 311 -6.85 11.22 16.10
CA THR A 311 -8.04 12.07 16.01
C THR A 311 -9.20 11.30 15.39
N VAL A 312 -10.38 11.37 16.02
CA VAL A 312 -11.63 10.83 15.48
C VAL A 312 -12.15 11.75 14.38
N SER A 313 -12.35 11.20 13.18
CA SER A 313 -12.76 11.99 12.02
C SER A 313 -14.27 12.26 12.01
N GLN A 314 -14.71 13.24 11.21
CA GLN A 314 -16.14 13.48 10.99
C GLN A 314 -16.83 12.29 10.30
N ALA A 315 -16.12 11.60 9.41
CA ALA A 315 -16.66 10.43 8.72
C ALA A 315 -16.96 9.27 9.68
N ALA A 316 -16.24 9.17 10.81
CA ALA A 316 -16.54 8.18 11.83
C ALA A 316 -17.95 8.33 12.43
N LEU A 317 -18.52 9.55 12.47
CA LEU A 317 -19.92 9.76 12.86
C LEU A 317 -20.91 9.23 11.82
N GLU A 318 -20.57 9.31 10.53
CA GLU A 318 -21.42 8.81 9.46
C GLU A 318 -21.52 7.29 9.48
N ASP A 319 -20.39 6.64 9.76
CA ASP A 319 -20.26 5.19 9.93
C ASP A 319 -20.74 4.69 11.30
N GLY A 320 -20.83 5.59 12.28
CA GLY A 320 -21.17 5.27 13.67
C GLY A 320 -20.04 4.61 14.47
N THR A 321 -18.85 4.48 13.88
CA THR A 321 -17.67 3.87 14.50
C THR A 321 -16.39 4.58 14.06
N VAL A 322 -15.41 4.59 14.96
CA VAL A 322 -14.01 4.83 14.65
C VAL A 322 -13.29 3.50 14.78
N TYR A 323 -12.35 3.22 13.89
CA TYR A 323 -11.60 1.97 13.95
C TYR A 323 -10.12 2.16 13.66
N VAL A 324 -9.34 1.19 14.12
CA VAL A 324 -7.91 1.05 13.88
C VAL A 324 -7.70 -0.33 13.26
N ALA A 325 -7.19 -0.34 12.04
CA ALA A 325 -6.82 -1.55 11.32
C ALA A 325 -5.35 -1.42 10.92
N CYS A 326 -4.50 -2.21 11.57
CA CYS A 326 -3.05 -2.15 11.38
C CYS A 326 -2.47 -3.54 11.27
N ASP A 327 -1.35 -3.67 10.56
CA ASP A 327 -0.40 -4.77 10.69
C ASP A 327 0.92 -4.29 11.31
N PHE A 328 1.67 -5.26 11.84
CA PHE A 328 2.93 -5.03 12.52
C PHE A 328 4.04 -5.85 11.86
N SER A 329 5.09 -5.18 11.41
CA SER A 329 6.17 -5.82 10.66
C SER A 329 7.49 -5.08 10.84
N ASP A 330 8.59 -5.76 10.52
CA ASP A 330 9.92 -5.16 10.37
C ASP A 330 10.15 -4.50 9.00
N ASP A 331 9.15 -4.55 8.11
CA ASP A 331 9.06 -3.80 6.86
C ASP A 331 7.69 -3.11 6.78
N PRO A 332 7.60 -1.81 7.12
CA PRO A 332 6.32 -1.09 7.22
C PRO A 332 5.53 -0.99 5.91
N TYR A 333 6.12 -1.39 4.77
CA TYR A 333 5.47 -1.39 3.46
C TYR A 333 5.03 -2.79 3.02
N TYR A 334 5.29 -3.83 3.83
CA TYR A 334 4.90 -5.20 3.56
C TYR A 334 3.60 -5.55 4.28
N SER A 335 2.51 -5.71 3.53
CA SER A 335 1.18 -6.09 4.04
C SER A 335 0.89 -7.60 3.93
N GLY A 336 1.91 -8.46 4.02
CA GLY A 336 1.73 -9.93 3.95
C GLY A 336 1.32 -10.55 5.28
N ASP A 337 1.64 -11.84 5.50
CA ASP A 337 1.28 -12.60 6.71
C ASP A 337 2.00 -12.09 7.97
N THR A 338 1.48 -10.99 8.48
CA THR A 338 1.97 -10.21 9.61
C THR A 338 0.86 -10.10 10.65
N PRO A 339 1.20 -9.99 11.95
CA PRO A 339 0.19 -9.81 12.99
C PRO A 339 -0.61 -8.55 12.70
N SER A 340 -1.93 -8.68 12.70
CA SER A 340 -2.82 -7.56 12.46
C SER A 340 -3.83 -7.40 13.58
N ILE A 341 -4.33 -6.18 13.70
CA ILE A 341 -5.40 -5.79 14.60
C ILE A 341 -6.53 -5.19 13.77
N TYR A 342 -7.75 -5.38 14.24
CA TYR A 342 -8.91 -4.64 13.79
C TYR A 342 -9.74 -4.34 15.03
N GLU A 343 -9.68 -3.10 15.49
CA GLU A 343 -10.33 -2.66 16.72
C GLU A 343 -11.23 -1.47 16.43
N ARG A 344 -12.41 -1.40 17.08
CA ARG A 344 -13.42 -0.38 16.75
C ARG A 344 -14.15 0.12 17.99
N ALA A 345 -14.28 1.43 18.13
CA ALA A 345 -15.07 2.07 19.17
C ALA A 345 -16.27 2.82 18.57
N ARG A 346 -17.29 3.05 19.38
CA ARG A 346 -18.54 3.66 18.93
C ARG A 346 -18.38 5.17 18.74
N VAL A 347 -19.00 5.73 17.70
CA VAL A 347 -19.15 7.18 17.49
C VAL A 347 -20.64 7.51 17.40
N PRO A 348 -21.31 7.70 18.55
CA PRO A 348 -22.74 7.92 18.57
C PRO A 348 -23.12 9.32 18.09
N GLY A 349 -24.35 9.45 17.59
CA GLY A 349 -24.96 10.75 17.30
C GLY A 349 -25.91 10.72 16.10
N LEU A 350 -25.83 9.69 15.26
CA LEU A 350 -26.74 9.48 14.13
C LEU A 350 -27.50 8.18 14.25
N THR A 351 -28.72 8.17 13.72
CA THR A 351 -29.58 7.00 13.60
C THR A 351 -29.99 6.78 12.15
N ALA A 352 -30.40 5.55 11.80
CA ALA A 352 -31.00 5.20 10.52
C ALA A 352 -31.95 4.00 10.70
N ASN A 353 -32.68 3.63 9.65
CA ASN A 353 -33.36 2.34 9.62
C ASN A 353 -32.51 1.32 8.84
N ALA A 354 -32.76 0.05 9.12
CA ALA A 354 -32.14 -1.08 8.43
C ALA A 354 -33.13 -2.24 8.43
N HIS A 355 -33.04 -3.12 7.45
CA HIS A 355 -33.81 -4.35 7.41
C HIS A 355 -33.00 -5.47 6.76
N GLY A 356 -33.47 -6.69 6.96
CA GLY A 356 -32.86 -7.87 6.40
C GLY A 356 -33.78 -9.07 6.53
N THR A 357 -33.32 -10.22 6.03
CA THR A 357 -34.08 -11.47 6.06
C THR A 357 -33.29 -12.55 6.76
N VAL A 358 -33.85 -13.15 7.80
CA VAL A 358 -33.30 -14.36 8.42
C VAL A 358 -33.79 -15.59 7.65
N TYR A 359 -32.88 -16.46 7.24
CA TYR A 359 -33.22 -17.66 6.49
C TYR A 359 -32.30 -18.84 6.83
N GLN A 360 -32.81 -20.05 6.60
CA GLN A 360 -32.04 -21.28 6.66
C GLN A 360 -31.80 -21.79 5.24
N ASP A 361 -30.54 -21.82 4.81
CA ASP A 361 -30.14 -22.32 3.48
C ASP A 361 -30.29 -23.85 3.42
N LEU A 362 -31.42 -24.32 2.88
CA LEU A 362 -31.80 -25.73 2.87
C LEU A 362 -31.23 -26.47 1.67
N ASN A 363 -30.89 -25.74 0.59
CA ASN A 363 -30.42 -26.32 -0.66
C ASN A 363 -28.93 -26.06 -0.93
N GLY A 364 -28.28 -25.21 -0.14
CA GLY A 364 -26.84 -24.91 -0.18
C GLY A 364 -26.43 -23.89 -1.24
N ASN A 365 -27.34 -23.09 -1.78
CA ASN A 365 -27.04 -22.09 -2.81
C ASN A 365 -26.65 -20.72 -2.25
N GLY A 366 -26.88 -20.47 -0.95
CA GLY A 366 -26.62 -19.19 -0.30
C GLY A 366 -27.56 -18.06 -0.67
N GLU A 367 -28.69 -18.33 -1.34
CA GLU A 367 -29.73 -17.36 -1.67
C GLU A 367 -30.98 -17.60 -0.79
N VAL A 368 -31.86 -16.60 -0.69
CA VAL A 368 -33.12 -16.76 0.06
C VAL A 368 -34.19 -17.33 -0.86
N ASP A 369 -34.52 -18.62 -0.71
CA ASP A 369 -35.54 -19.29 -1.52
C ASP A 369 -36.92 -19.43 -0.83
N PRO A 370 -38.01 -19.65 -1.60
CA PRO A 370 -39.32 -19.92 -1.03
C PRO A 370 -39.31 -21.09 -0.04
N GLY A 371 -39.68 -20.82 1.21
CA GLY A 371 -39.73 -21.80 2.31
C GLY A 371 -38.49 -21.83 3.19
N GLU A 372 -37.46 -21.05 2.89
CA GLU A 372 -36.26 -20.88 3.70
C GLU A 372 -36.29 -19.74 4.74
N PRO A 373 -37.10 -18.67 4.57
CA PRO A 373 -37.19 -17.64 5.61
C PRO A 373 -37.68 -18.19 6.95
N VAL A 374 -37.12 -17.65 8.03
CA VAL A 374 -37.36 -18.15 9.39
C VAL A 374 -38.03 -17.07 10.24
N GLU A 375 -39.23 -17.36 10.70
CA GLU A 375 -40.00 -16.50 11.61
C GLU A 375 -39.51 -16.58 13.06
N GLY A 376 -39.66 -15.47 13.80
CA GLY A 376 -39.52 -15.43 15.25
C GLY A 376 -38.08 -15.40 15.75
N VAL A 377 -37.12 -15.11 14.88
CA VAL A 377 -35.70 -15.01 15.22
C VAL A 377 -35.41 -13.62 15.76
N GLN A 378 -34.95 -13.54 17.01
CA GLN A 378 -34.48 -12.29 17.59
C GLN A 378 -33.05 -11.99 17.15
N VAL A 379 -32.88 -10.82 16.52
CA VAL A 379 -31.61 -10.26 16.05
C VAL A 379 -31.29 -9.03 16.90
N ASP A 380 -30.17 -9.08 17.62
CA ASP A 380 -29.67 -8.00 18.46
C ASP A 380 -28.45 -7.33 17.81
N LEU A 381 -28.35 -6.00 17.91
CA LEU A 381 -27.19 -5.20 17.51
C LEU A 381 -26.37 -4.82 18.76
N PRO A 382 -25.26 -5.52 19.05
CA PRO A 382 -24.45 -5.22 20.22
C PRO A 382 -23.50 -4.03 19.97
N ASP A 383 -23.23 -3.27 21.01
CA ASP A 383 -22.10 -2.35 21.06
C ASP A 383 -20.78 -3.16 20.93
N PRO A 384 -19.86 -2.76 20.04
CA PRO A 384 -18.68 -3.56 19.73
C PRO A 384 -17.67 -3.65 20.88
N GLN A 385 -17.66 -2.71 21.83
CA GLN A 385 -16.74 -2.70 22.97
C GLN A 385 -17.37 -3.39 24.19
N THR A 386 -18.59 -3.01 24.54
CA THR A 386 -19.24 -3.43 25.80
C THR A 386 -20.09 -4.68 25.66
N GLY A 387 -20.52 -5.02 24.44
CA GLY A 387 -21.51 -6.07 24.18
C GLY A 387 -22.94 -5.71 24.60
N GLU A 388 -23.20 -4.46 25.01
CA GLU A 388 -24.56 -3.99 25.34
C GLU A 388 -25.45 -4.03 24.09
N VAL A 389 -26.68 -4.53 24.21
CA VAL A 389 -27.62 -4.54 23.09
C VAL A 389 -28.18 -3.14 22.86
N LEU A 390 -27.83 -2.54 21.72
CA LEU A 390 -28.23 -1.19 21.34
C LEU A 390 -29.59 -1.15 20.62
N ALA A 391 -29.94 -2.22 19.93
CA ALA A 391 -31.22 -2.39 19.26
C ALA A 391 -31.55 -3.88 19.07
N SER A 392 -32.83 -4.21 19.00
CA SER A 392 -33.32 -5.57 18.75
C SER A 392 -34.46 -5.55 17.73
N ALA A 393 -34.50 -6.56 16.87
CA ALA A 393 -35.60 -6.83 15.95
C ALA A 393 -35.96 -8.31 15.99
N THR A 394 -37.19 -8.66 15.61
CA THR A 394 -37.62 -10.06 15.47
C THR A 394 -38.11 -10.28 14.06
N SER A 395 -37.69 -11.38 13.44
CA SER A 395 -38.13 -11.73 12.09
C SER A 395 -39.62 -12.08 12.06
N ASP A 396 -40.32 -11.64 11.03
CA ASP A 396 -41.73 -11.95 10.78
C ASP A 396 -41.92 -13.27 10.00
N GLU A 397 -43.17 -13.57 9.59
CA GLU A 397 -43.52 -14.77 8.81
C GLU A 397 -42.77 -14.89 7.47
N GLN A 398 -42.22 -13.79 6.95
CA GLN A 398 -41.40 -13.75 5.75
C GLN A 398 -39.90 -13.77 6.07
N GLY A 399 -39.54 -13.99 7.33
CA GLY A 399 -38.17 -13.92 7.84
C GLY A 399 -37.63 -12.50 7.95
N THR A 400 -38.42 -11.47 7.64
CA THR A 400 -37.95 -10.09 7.58
C THR A 400 -37.83 -9.50 8.99
N PHE A 401 -36.67 -8.95 9.31
CA PHE A 401 -36.45 -8.13 10.50
C PHE A 401 -36.19 -6.68 10.09
N ALA A 402 -36.59 -5.73 10.95
CA ALA A 402 -36.35 -4.31 10.70
C ALA A 402 -35.98 -3.56 11.98
N PHE A 403 -34.96 -2.73 11.88
CA PHE A 403 -34.55 -1.76 12.89
C PHE A 403 -35.06 -0.38 12.47
N THR A 404 -35.75 0.30 13.39
CA THR A 404 -36.22 1.67 13.16
C THR A 404 -35.50 2.64 14.08
N THR A 405 -34.94 3.71 13.52
CA THR A 405 -34.17 4.74 14.25
C THR A 405 -33.07 4.13 15.12
N ALA A 406 -32.42 3.06 14.65
CA ALA A 406 -31.31 2.43 15.34
C ALA A 406 -30.03 3.27 15.19
N PRO A 407 -29.09 3.23 16.16
CA PRO A 407 -27.82 3.93 16.04
C PRO A 407 -27.07 3.46 14.78
N ARG A 408 -26.53 4.41 14.01
CA ARG A 408 -25.71 4.06 12.86
C ARG A 408 -24.50 3.24 13.29
N GLY A 409 -24.07 2.33 12.44
CA GLY A 409 -23.00 1.40 12.76
C GLY A 409 -22.93 0.23 11.79
N ASN A 410 -21.79 -0.44 11.79
CA ASN A 410 -21.64 -1.77 11.24
C ASN A 410 -21.48 -2.76 12.39
N TYR A 411 -22.49 -3.61 12.59
CA TYR A 411 -22.61 -4.49 13.75
C TYR A 411 -22.35 -5.94 13.37
N ALA A 412 -21.67 -6.69 14.24
CA ALA A 412 -21.75 -8.14 14.21
C ALA A 412 -23.02 -8.55 14.99
N PRO A 413 -24.11 -8.98 14.33
CA PRO A 413 -25.38 -9.20 15.00
C PRO A 413 -25.31 -10.44 15.90
N ILE A 414 -26.12 -10.45 16.96
CA ILE A 414 -26.34 -11.64 17.79
C ILE A 414 -27.72 -12.20 17.48
N VAL A 415 -27.77 -13.42 17.00
CA VAL A 415 -29.01 -14.18 16.86
C VAL A 415 -29.23 -15.02 18.12
N ARG A 416 -30.43 -14.97 18.70
CA ARG A 416 -30.76 -15.71 19.94
C ARG A 416 -31.16 -17.16 19.66
N ALA A 417 -30.88 -18.02 20.64
CA ALA A 417 -31.32 -19.41 20.64
C ALA A 417 -32.84 -19.54 20.37
N PRO A 418 -33.30 -20.56 19.62
CA PRO A 418 -32.57 -21.77 19.22
C PRO A 418 -31.79 -21.63 17.91
N TRP A 419 -31.48 -20.41 17.46
CA TRP A 419 -30.72 -20.15 16.24
C TRP A 419 -29.28 -19.71 16.54
N SER A 420 -28.41 -19.84 15.55
CA SER A 420 -27.06 -19.29 15.51
C SER A 420 -26.70 -18.93 14.08
N LEU A 421 -25.89 -17.89 13.88
CA LEU A 421 -25.35 -17.53 12.58
C LEU A 421 -24.47 -18.66 12.05
N VAL A 422 -24.54 -18.91 10.75
CA VAL A 422 -23.64 -19.86 10.07
C VAL A 422 -22.25 -19.25 9.87
N ASP A 423 -22.18 -17.94 9.61
CA ASP A 423 -20.94 -17.19 9.49
C ASP A 423 -20.90 -16.07 10.55
N GLU A 424 -19.94 -16.16 11.47
CA GLU A 424 -19.73 -15.17 12.53
C GLU A 424 -19.23 -13.82 11.99
N ARG A 425 -18.87 -13.75 10.70
CA ARG A 425 -18.49 -12.52 10.00
C ARG A 425 -19.68 -11.81 9.36
N GLU A 426 -20.89 -12.36 9.47
CA GLU A 426 -22.09 -11.63 9.05
C GLU A 426 -22.20 -10.29 9.78
N SER A 427 -22.73 -9.30 9.08
CA SER A 427 -22.78 -7.94 9.57
C SER A 427 -24.08 -7.26 9.19
N VAL A 428 -24.63 -6.48 10.11
CA VAL A 428 -25.79 -5.61 9.86
C VAL A 428 -25.31 -4.17 9.88
N VAL A 429 -25.46 -3.49 8.73
CA VAL A 429 -25.18 -2.08 8.54
C VAL A 429 -26.46 -1.29 8.81
N VAL A 430 -26.35 -0.32 9.71
CA VAL A 430 -27.38 0.69 9.97
C VAL A 430 -26.87 2.02 9.41
N ALA A 431 -27.36 2.38 8.23
CA ALA A 431 -27.00 3.62 7.52
C ALA A 431 -28.15 4.07 6.62
N PRO A 432 -28.20 5.33 6.15
CA PRO A 432 -29.33 5.82 5.34
C PRO A 432 -29.59 5.02 4.06
N TYR A 433 -28.55 4.44 3.48
CA TYR A 433 -28.64 3.60 2.29
C TYR A 433 -28.97 2.13 2.61
N ALA A 434 -28.89 1.70 3.87
CA ALA A 434 -29.23 0.33 4.27
C ALA A 434 -30.73 0.04 4.18
N GLU A 435 -31.56 1.06 4.01
CA GLU A 435 -33.00 0.89 3.71
C GLU A 435 -33.25 0.42 2.28
N SER A 436 -32.28 0.57 1.37
CA SER A 436 -32.51 0.30 -0.06
C SER A 436 -32.13 -1.12 -0.51
N TRP A 437 -31.63 -1.97 0.39
CA TRP A 437 -31.26 -3.35 0.08
C TRP A 437 -31.47 -4.26 1.30
N ASP A 438 -31.78 -5.52 1.03
CA ASP A 438 -31.96 -6.56 2.05
C ASP A 438 -30.61 -7.06 2.56
N GLN A 439 -30.49 -7.26 3.88
CA GLN A 439 -29.29 -7.78 4.54
C GLN A 439 -29.56 -9.20 5.07
N PRO A 440 -29.39 -10.23 4.24
CA PRO A 440 -29.75 -11.59 4.61
C PRO A 440 -28.81 -12.14 5.70
N LEU A 441 -29.37 -12.78 6.72
CA LEU A 441 -28.64 -13.46 7.79
C LEU A 441 -28.91 -14.95 7.74
N ARG A 442 -27.88 -15.75 7.50
CA ARG A 442 -28.02 -17.19 7.35
C ARG A 442 -27.87 -17.87 8.71
N VAL A 443 -28.91 -18.60 9.11
CA VAL A 443 -28.96 -19.27 10.42
C VAL A 443 -29.01 -20.78 10.33
N THR A 444 -28.58 -21.42 11.40
CA THR A 444 -28.76 -22.84 11.69
C THR A 444 -29.26 -23.03 13.12
N THR A 445 -29.81 -24.20 13.45
CA THR A 445 -30.23 -24.47 14.83
C THR A 445 -29.01 -24.61 15.74
N SER A 446 -29.00 -23.92 16.88
CA SER A 446 -27.91 -24.01 17.85
C SER A 446 -27.87 -25.41 18.43
N ASP A 447 -26.92 -26.23 17.95
CA ASP A 447 -26.66 -27.54 18.52
C ASP A 447 -26.06 -27.33 19.93
N SER A 448 -26.68 -27.92 20.96
CA SER A 448 -26.34 -27.74 22.39
C SER A 448 -24.94 -28.27 22.83
N GLY A 449 -23.95 -28.29 21.93
CA GLY A 449 -22.78 -29.18 22.05
C GLY A 449 -21.41 -28.64 21.67
N ARG A 450 -21.18 -27.34 21.45
CA ARG A 450 -19.80 -26.81 21.35
C ARG A 450 -19.62 -25.54 22.18
N ARG A 451 -18.92 -25.70 23.30
CA ARG A 451 -18.23 -24.64 24.06
C ARG A 451 -16.76 -24.68 23.71
#